data_AF-A0A4V4H474-F1
#
_entry.id   AF-A0A4V4H474-F1
#
_cell.length_a   1.000
_cell.length_b   1.000
_cell.length_c   1.000
_cell.angle_alpha   90.00
_cell.angle_beta   90.00
_cell.angle_gamma   90.00
#
_symmetry.space_group_name_H-M   'P 1'
#
loop_
_entity.id
_entity.type
_entity.pdbx_description
1 polymer ?
#
loop_
_entity_poly.entity_id
_entity_poly.type
_entity_poly.pdbx_seq_one_letter_code
_entity_poly.pdbx_strand_id
1 'polypeptide(L)'
;MFWGSSPRSHPSSYVYTPFPSTSSPGVGERRKERRREMIIPVRCFTCGKVIGNKWDTYLDLLQADYTEGDALDALGLVRYCCRRMLMTHVDLIEKLLNYNTLEKTES
;
A
#
# COMPACT_ATOMS: atom_id res chain seq x y z
N MET A 1 -37.54 -1.64 46.61
CA MET A 1 -37.15 -1.45 45.20
C MET A 1 -35.64 -1.60 45.08
N PHE A 2 -35.15 -2.77 44.69
CA PHE A 2 -33.73 -3.05 44.43
C PHE A 2 -33.46 -2.75 42.96
N TRP A 3 -32.79 -1.63 42.64
CA TRP A 3 -32.18 -1.46 41.32
C TRP A 3 -30.87 -2.25 41.31
N GLY A 4 -30.98 -3.50 40.87
CA GLY A 4 -29.87 -4.41 40.68
C GLY A 4 -29.04 -4.08 39.45
N SER A 5 -27.73 -4.25 39.63
CA SER A 5 -26.85 -5.00 38.73
C SER A 5 -26.55 -4.42 37.34
N SER A 6 -25.34 -3.87 37.19
CA SER A 6 -24.56 -4.03 35.95
C SER A 6 -24.42 -5.52 35.60
N PRO A 7 -24.35 -5.85 34.30
CA PRO A 7 -23.03 -6.27 33.83
C PRO A 7 -22.66 -5.76 32.43
N ARG A 8 -21.35 -5.57 32.26
CA ARG A 8 -20.64 -5.53 30.98
C ARG A 8 -21.11 -6.66 30.07
N SER A 9 -21.44 -6.33 28.82
CA SER A 9 -21.42 -7.29 27.72
C SER A 9 -20.93 -6.58 26.46
N HIS A 10 -19.63 -6.67 26.24
CA HIS A 10 -19.04 -6.56 24.90
C HIS A 10 -19.47 -7.80 24.11
N PRO A 11 -20.12 -7.67 22.93
CA PRO A 11 -19.99 -8.69 21.91
C PRO A 11 -18.74 -8.38 21.10
N SER A 12 -17.63 -8.97 21.57
CA SER A 12 -16.46 -9.27 20.74
C SER A 12 -16.93 -10.16 19.58
N SER A 13 -17.11 -9.57 18.40
CA SER A 13 -17.38 -10.31 17.16
C SER A 13 -16.71 -9.60 15.99
N TYR A 14 -15.41 -9.35 16.13
CA TYR A 14 -14.53 -9.30 14.96
C TYR A 14 -14.51 -10.71 14.37
N VAL A 15 -15.44 -10.98 13.48
CA VAL A 15 -15.40 -12.13 12.58
C VAL A 15 -14.25 -11.88 11.60
N TYR A 16 -13.06 -12.33 11.98
CA TYR A 16 -11.99 -12.60 11.03
C TYR A 16 -12.35 -13.90 10.32
N THR A 17 -13.05 -13.78 9.19
CA THR A 17 -13.35 -14.93 8.35
C THR A 17 -12.07 -15.49 7.73
N PRO A 18 -11.95 -16.82 7.61
CA PRO A 18 -10.72 -17.48 7.18
C PRO A 18 -10.43 -17.23 5.69
N PHE A 19 -9.16 -16.93 5.44
CA PHE A 19 -8.50 -16.79 4.15
C PHE A 19 -8.84 -17.96 3.19
N PRO A 20 -9.49 -17.72 2.04
CA PRO A 20 -9.71 -18.78 1.06
C PRO A 20 -8.42 -19.10 0.31
N SER A 21 -8.14 -20.39 0.28
CA SER A 21 -7.03 -21.07 -0.37
C SER A 21 -7.05 -20.95 -1.90
N THR A 22 -5.93 -20.48 -2.46
CA THR A 22 -5.30 -20.93 -3.70
C THR A 22 -6.18 -21.08 -4.94
N SER A 23 -6.17 -20.04 -5.77
CA SER A 23 -6.13 -20.17 -7.23
C SER A 23 -4.98 -19.33 -7.75
N SER A 24 -3.86 -19.97 -8.04
CA SER A 24 -2.76 -19.37 -8.80
C SER A 24 -3.05 -19.55 -10.29
N PRO A 25 -3.28 -18.47 -11.06
CA PRO A 25 -3.02 -18.46 -12.47
C PRO A 25 -1.69 -17.75 -12.75
N GLY A 26 -0.79 -18.46 -13.44
CA GLY A 26 0.16 -17.86 -14.36
C GLY A 26 1.37 -17.16 -13.75
N VAL A 27 2.49 -17.88 -13.71
CA VAL A 27 3.82 -17.29 -13.87
C VAL A 27 3.84 -16.57 -15.23
N GLY A 28 3.42 -15.31 -15.21
CA GLY A 28 3.58 -14.35 -16.28
C GLY A 28 4.76 -13.46 -15.92
N GLU A 29 5.95 -13.92 -16.29
CA GLU A 29 7.20 -13.19 -16.18
C GLU A 29 7.06 -11.84 -16.88
N ARG A 30 6.70 -10.80 -16.12
CA ARG A 30 6.67 -9.43 -16.62
C ARG A 30 7.78 -8.67 -15.91
N ARG A 31 8.98 -8.83 -16.45
CA ARG A 31 10.11 -7.92 -16.26
C ARG A 31 9.69 -6.51 -16.70
N LYS A 32 8.94 -5.81 -15.86
CA LYS A 32 8.74 -4.37 -16.00
C LYS A 32 9.82 -3.72 -15.15
N GLU A 33 10.99 -3.58 -15.77
CA GLU A 33 11.91 -2.48 -15.49
C GLU A 33 11.13 -1.18 -15.74
N ARG A 34 10.28 -0.79 -14.80
CA ARG A 34 9.65 0.51 -14.80
C ARG A 34 10.47 1.37 -13.88
N ARG A 35 11.49 1.98 -14.48
CA ARG A 35 12.17 3.14 -13.91
C ARG A 35 11.13 4.25 -13.86
N ARG A 36 10.51 4.40 -12.70
CA ARG A 36 9.54 5.44 -12.44
C ARG A 36 10.14 6.42 -11.37
N GLU A 37 10.65 7.63 -11.69
CA GLU A 37 10.82 8.84 -10.79
C GLU A 37 9.83 10.06 -10.82
N MET A 38 9.15 10.47 -9.75
CA MET A 38 9.47 10.30 -8.35
C MET A 38 9.11 8.94 -7.80
N ILE A 39 10.18 8.22 -7.43
CA ILE A 39 10.17 6.86 -6.95
C ILE A 39 9.87 6.85 -5.46
N ILE A 40 9.16 5.83 -5.00
CA ILE A 40 8.92 5.62 -3.57
C ILE A 40 10.25 5.58 -2.83
N PRO A 41 10.36 6.27 -1.68
CA PRO A 41 11.55 6.21 -0.88
C PRO A 41 11.85 4.76 -0.50
N VAL A 42 13.07 4.30 -0.79
CA VAL A 42 13.51 2.91 -0.52
C VAL A 42 13.30 2.54 0.95
N ARG A 43 13.50 3.51 1.85
CA ARG A 43 13.30 3.38 3.30
C ARG A 43 12.46 4.54 3.83
N CYS A 44 11.72 4.31 4.90
CA CYS A 44 11.04 5.38 5.63
C CYS A 44 12.05 6.34 6.28
N PHE A 45 11.83 7.64 6.14
CA PHE A 45 12.66 8.69 6.73
C PHE A 45 12.74 8.67 8.26
N THR A 46 11.71 8.12 8.93
CA THR A 46 11.69 8.05 10.40
C THR A 46 12.08 6.67 10.93
N CYS A 47 11.49 5.60 10.38
CA CYS A 47 11.64 4.25 10.92
C CYS A 47 12.79 3.45 10.29
N GLY A 48 13.34 3.88 9.14
CA GLY A 48 14.37 3.15 8.40
C GLY A 48 13.92 1.82 7.77
N LYS A 49 12.65 1.43 7.97
CA LYS A 49 12.04 0.22 7.41
C LYS A 49 12.02 0.31 5.89
N VAL A 50 12.36 -0.80 5.23
CA VAL A 50 12.32 -0.90 3.76
C VAL A 50 10.85 -0.87 3.29
N ILE A 51 10.58 0.03 2.35
CA ILE A 51 9.24 0.35 1.85
C ILE A 51 9.15 0.20 0.32
N GLY A 52 10.24 0.48 -0.41
CA GLY A 52 10.22 0.48 -1.87
C GLY A 52 9.75 -0.82 -2.52
N ASN A 53 9.87 -1.96 -1.84
CA ASN A 53 9.43 -3.27 -2.34
C ASN A 53 7.93 -3.54 -2.15
N LYS A 54 7.18 -2.67 -1.47
CA LYS A 54 5.78 -2.90 -1.09
C LYS A 54 4.77 -2.14 -1.93
N TRP A 55 5.24 -1.28 -2.82
CA TRP A 55 4.36 -0.45 -3.64
C TRP A 55 3.52 -1.25 -4.62
N ASP A 56 4.17 -2.14 -5.37
CA ASP A 56 3.46 -2.93 -6.38
C ASP A 56 2.37 -3.78 -5.71
N THR A 57 2.70 -4.41 -4.58
CA THR A 57 1.72 -5.16 -3.78
C THR A 57 0.60 -4.28 -3.21
N TYR A 58 0.88 -3.02 -2.88
CA TYR A 58 -0.15 -2.08 -2.42
C TYR A 58 -1.13 -1.74 -3.55
N LEU A 59 -0.62 -1.49 -4.77
CA LEU A 59 -1.45 -1.25 -5.94
C LEU A 59 -2.30 -2.46 -6.31
N ASP A 60 -1.73 -3.66 -6.25
CA ASP A 60 -2.45 -4.91 -6.52
C ASP A 60 -3.61 -5.11 -5.51
N LEU A 61 -3.39 -4.78 -4.23
CA LEU A 61 -4.43 -4.84 -3.20
C LEU A 61 -5.54 -3.81 -3.44
N LEU A 62 -5.20 -2.59 -3.86
CA LEU A 62 -6.20 -1.57 -4.20
C LEU A 62 -7.02 -1.97 -5.44
N GLN A 63 -6.41 -2.63 -6.42
CA GLN A 63 -7.12 -3.18 -7.59
C GLN A 63 -8.05 -4.34 -7.22
N ALA A 64 -7.77 -5.03 -6.13
CA ALA A 64 -8.60 -6.10 -5.58
C ALA A 64 -9.69 -5.56 -4.62
N ASP A 65 -10.02 -4.26 -4.67
CA ASP A 65 -11.05 -3.59 -3.89
C ASP A 65 -10.85 -3.62 -2.36
N TYR A 66 -9.60 -3.74 -1.88
CA TYR A 66 -9.30 -3.59 -0.46
C TYR A 66 -9.31 -2.11 -0.04
N THR A 67 -9.70 -1.85 1.22
CA THR A 67 -9.56 -0.50 1.78
C THR A 67 -8.08 -0.15 1.97
N GLU A 68 -7.73 1.14 1.84
CA GLU A 68 -6.34 1.61 1.98
C GLU A 68 -5.75 1.22 3.36
N GLY A 69 -6.56 1.26 4.42
CA GLY A 69 -6.16 0.87 5.77
C GLY A 69 -5.81 -0.61 5.86
N ASP A 70 -6.71 -1.47 5.39
CA ASP A 70 -6.55 -2.93 5.43
C ASP A 70 -5.38 -3.39 4.54
N ALA A 71 -5.18 -2.74 3.40
CA ALA A 71 -4.05 -3.00 2.52
C ALA A 71 -2.71 -2.69 3.21
N LEU A 72 -2.62 -1.58 3.95
CA LEU A 72 -1.40 -1.23 4.70
C LEU A 72 -1.15 -2.18 5.88
N ASP A 73 -2.21 -2.70 6.49
CA ASP A 73 -2.12 -3.71 7.54
C ASP A 73 -1.66 -5.07 7.01
N ALA A 74 -2.18 -5.50 5.86
CA ALA A 74 -1.73 -6.71 5.16
C ALA A 74 -0.23 -6.65 4.80
N LEU A 75 0.29 -5.45 4.50
CA LEU A 75 1.71 -5.21 4.23
C LEU A 75 2.58 -5.16 5.50
N GLY A 76 1.99 -5.27 6.69
CA GLY A 76 2.69 -5.22 7.98
C GLY A 76 3.27 -3.85 8.31
N LEU A 77 2.65 -2.77 7.86
CA LEU A 77 3.06 -1.39 8.13
C LEU A 77 2.30 -0.83 9.34
N VAL A 78 2.59 -1.33 10.54
CA VAL A 78 1.84 -0.94 11.76
C VAL A 78 2.04 0.53 12.14
N ARG A 79 3.27 1.05 11.99
CA ARG A 79 3.64 2.42 12.40
C ARG A 79 3.18 3.48 11.39
N TYR A 80 2.59 4.55 11.89
CA TYR A 80 2.11 5.70 11.09
C TYR A 80 3.18 6.34 10.21
N CYS A 81 4.44 6.37 10.68
CA CYS A 81 5.55 6.96 9.91
C CYS A 81 5.84 6.19 8.62
N CYS A 82 5.74 4.86 8.67
CA CYS A 82 5.96 4.01 7.52
C CYS A 82 4.70 4.02 6.59
N ARG A 83 3.48 4.15 7.14
CA ARG A 83 2.22 4.28 6.34
C ARG A 83 2.17 5.55 5.50
N ARG A 84 2.59 6.69 6.08
CA ARG A 84 2.61 7.98 5.39
C ARG A 84 3.35 7.92 4.06
N MET A 85 4.45 7.17 4.01
CA MET A 85 5.29 7.06 2.82
C MET A 85 4.58 6.40 1.63
N LEU A 86 3.60 5.51 1.86
CA LEU A 86 2.81 4.90 0.79
C LEU A 86 1.57 5.73 0.49
N MET A 87 0.83 6.16 1.52
CA MET A 87 -0.44 6.87 1.32
C MET A 87 -0.29 8.20 0.57
N THR A 88 0.79 8.93 0.81
CA THR A 88 1.01 10.24 0.17
C THR A 88 1.95 10.16 -1.03
N HIS A 89 2.27 8.95 -1.50
CA HIS A 89 3.17 8.81 -2.65
C HIS A 89 2.46 9.19 -3.94
N VAL A 90 3.11 10.02 -4.77
CA VAL A 90 2.61 10.36 -6.10
C VAL A 90 3.69 10.03 -7.12
N ASP A 91 3.37 9.06 -7.99
CA ASP A 91 4.26 8.60 -9.05
C ASP A 91 4.29 9.62 -10.22
N LEU A 92 5.08 10.69 -10.14
CA LEU A 92 5.11 11.79 -11.14
C LEU A 92 5.89 11.51 -12.43
N ILE A 93 6.25 10.27 -12.66
CA ILE A 93 7.40 9.90 -13.49
C ILE A 93 7.01 9.81 -14.93
N GLU A 94 5.91 9.11 -15.10
CA GLU A 94 5.27 8.92 -16.37
C GLU A 94 4.92 10.28 -16.99
N LYS A 95 4.87 11.36 -16.21
CA LYS A 95 4.71 12.73 -16.71
C LYS A 95 6.04 13.41 -17.00
N LEU A 96 7.06 13.23 -16.17
CA LEU A 96 8.38 13.86 -16.35
C LEU A 96 9.17 13.27 -17.53
N LEU A 97 9.10 11.95 -17.77
CA LEU A 97 9.79 11.31 -18.90
C LEU A 97 9.34 11.82 -20.27
N ASN A 98 8.14 12.41 -20.35
CA ASN A 98 7.58 12.95 -21.58
C ASN A 98 8.13 14.35 -21.93
N TYR A 99 8.89 14.99 -21.04
CA TYR A 99 9.52 16.27 -21.29
C TYR A 99 11.01 16.07 -21.59
N ASN A 100 11.35 15.76 -22.84
CA ASN A 100 12.74 15.72 -23.29
C ASN A 100 13.24 17.15 -23.56
N THR A 101 14.28 17.58 -22.84
CA THR A 101 14.82 18.95 -22.94
C THR A 101 15.59 19.19 -24.25
N LEU A 102 15.92 18.13 -25.00
CA LEU A 102 16.74 18.20 -26.22
C LEU A 102 15.97 18.66 -27.47
N GLU A 103 14.64 18.60 -27.49
CA GLU A 103 13.85 19.01 -28.67
C GLU A 103 13.69 20.54 -28.81
N LYS A 104 14.00 21.33 -27.78
CA LYS A 104 13.81 22.80 -27.79
C LYS A 104 15.04 23.62 -28.24
N THR A 105 16.19 22.99 -28.45
CA THR A 105 17.43 23.71 -28.81
C THR A 105 17.65 23.86 -30.32
N GLU A 106 16.76 23.32 -31.16
CA GLU A 106 16.89 23.35 -32.64
C GLU A 106 15.78 24.13 -33.36
N SER A 107 15.02 24.99 -32.66
CA SER A 107 13.99 25.84 -33.26
C SER A 107 14.20 27.32 -32.97
#